data_AF-A0A368FS30-F1
#
_entry.id   AF-A0A368FS30-F1
#
_cell.length_a   1.000
_cell.length_b   1.000
_cell.length_c   1.000
_cell.angle_alpha   90.00
_cell.angle_beta   90.00
_cell.angle_gamma   90.00
#
_symmetry.space_group_name_H-M   'P 1'
#
loop_
_entity.id
_entity.type
_entity.pdbx_description
1 polymer ?
#
loop_
_entity_poly.entity_id
_entity_poly.type
_entity_poly.pdbx_seq_one_letter_code
_entity_poly.pdbx_strand_id
1 'polypeptide(L)'
;MGFSSGVDEFKLEKVFRPVEYTEYETCLDVSKGFRCPVVKKGGRYGYENKLVKVEKYVKACCEGYYQTTENVCKPECDPPCKKGRCVAPNVCECDSGYGGKHCTSTCSVGLWGPSCQRKCDCENGANCDPETGACICPSGYQGERCGEECPPDRYGPNCTEKCLCQNGGR
;
A
#
# COMPACT_ATOMS: atom_id res chain seq x y z
N MET A 1 -28.05 -3.52 21.25
CA MET A 1 -26.78 -2.82 21.00
C MET A 1 -26.01 -3.65 20.00
N GLY A 2 -25.37 -3.02 19.03
CA GLY A 2 -24.75 -3.72 17.89
C GLY A 2 -23.94 -2.72 17.06
N PHE A 3 -23.27 -3.23 16.05
CA PHE A 3 -22.04 -2.66 15.53
C PHE A 3 -22.23 -2.22 14.08
N SER A 4 -21.71 -1.07 13.70
CA SER A 4 -21.63 -0.69 12.29
C SER A 4 -20.40 -1.35 11.66
N SER A 5 -20.63 -2.25 10.70
CA SER A 5 -19.56 -2.81 9.87
C SER A 5 -19.74 -2.28 8.44
N GLY A 6 -18.66 -1.73 7.88
CA GLY A 6 -18.65 -1.25 6.50
C GLY A 6 -18.61 -2.43 5.54
N VAL A 7 -19.66 -2.59 4.74
CA VAL A 7 -19.77 -3.62 3.71
C VAL A 7 -19.83 -2.92 2.35
N ASP A 8 -19.05 -3.41 1.38
CA ASP A 8 -19.16 -2.97 0.00
C ASP A 8 -20.39 -3.64 -0.65
N GLU A 9 -21.40 -2.85 -1.01
CA GLU A 9 -22.64 -3.31 -1.62
C GLU A 9 -22.85 -2.63 -2.98
N PHE A 10 -23.38 -3.35 -3.96
CA PHE A 10 -23.74 -2.77 -5.26
C PHE A 10 -25.12 -2.11 -5.19
N LYS A 11 -25.17 -0.80 -5.42
CA LYS A 11 -26.43 -0.05 -5.52
C LYS A 11 -26.68 0.35 -6.97
N LEU A 12 -27.90 0.14 -7.43
CA LEU A 12 -28.34 0.55 -8.76
C LEU A 12 -28.55 2.08 -8.79
N GLU A 13 -27.78 2.80 -9.59
CA GLU A 13 -27.89 4.25 -9.77
C GLU A 13 -28.42 4.58 -11.17
N LYS A 14 -29.30 5.58 -11.26
CA LYS A 14 -29.87 6.05 -12.53
C LYS A 14 -28.86 6.95 -13.23
N VAL A 15 -28.41 6.54 -14.43
CA VAL A 15 -27.39 7.26 -15.20
C VAL A 15 -28.00 7.81 -16.49
N PHE A 16 -27.67 9.06 -16.82
CA PHE A 16 -28.06 9.69 -18.09
C PHE A 16 -26.99 9.40 -19.15
N ARG A 17 -27.39 8.79 -20.27
CA ARG A 17 -26.52 8.52 -21.41
C ARG A 17 -26.89 9.45 -22.56
N PRO A 18 -26.00 10.36 -22.97
CA PRO A 18 -26.28 11.28 -24.08
C PRO A 18 -26.36 10.48 -25.39
N VAL A 19 -27.32 10.83 -26.24
CA VAL A 19 -27.51 10.23 -27.56
C VAL A 19 -27.80 11.36 -28.55
N GLU A 20 -27.16 11.32 -29.70
CA GLU A 20 -27.43 12.23 -30.80
C GLU A 20 -28.55 11.67 -31.68
N TYR A 21 -29.46 12.54 -32.11
CA TYR A 21 -30.55 12.19 -33.02
C TYR A 21 -30.77 13.32 -34.01
N THR A 22 -31.33 12.99 -35.17
CA THR A 22 -31.56 13.96 -36.24
C THR A 22 -33.05 14.29 -36.30
N GLU A 23 -33.38 15.57 -36.18
CA GLU A 23 -34.71 16.10 -36.49
C GLU A 23 -34.65 16.94 -37.76
N TYR A 24 -35.80 17.22 -38.37
CA TYR A 24 -35.87 18.04 -39.58
C TYR A 24 -36.55 19.37 -39.25
N GLU A 25 -35.86 20.46 -39.56
CA GLU A 25 -36.39 21.82 -39.41
C GLU A 25 -36.59 22.46 -40.77
N THR A 26 -37.45 23.47 -40.83
CA THR A 26 -37.74 24.18 -42.07
C THR A 26 -36.58 25.10 -42.45
N CYS A 27 -36.11 25.01 -43.69
CA CYS A 27 -35.00 25.82 -44.20
C CYS A 27 -35.29 26.30 -45.62
N LEU A 28 -34.61 27.35 -46.09
CA LEU A 28 -34.83 27.93 -47.42
C LEU A 28 -34.08 27.20 -48.55
N ASP A 29 -33.45 26.06 -48.25
CA ASP A 29 -32.75 25.24 -49.24
C ASP A 29 -33.76 24.41 -50.05
N VAL A 30 -34.11 24.90 -51.24
CA VAL A 30 -35.06 24.27 -52.16
C VAL A 30 -34.56 22.90 -52.63
N SER A 31 -33.24 22.71 -52.74
CA SER A 31 -32.64 21.43 -53.18
C SER A 31 -32.89 20.29 -52.21
N LYS A 32 -33.20 20.61 -50.95
CA LYS A 32 -33.52 19.67 -49.87
C LYS A 32 -35.00 19.64 -49.51
N GLY A 33 -35.86 20.19 -50.38
CA GLY A 33 -37.32 20.19 -50.16
C GLY A 33 -37.76 20.98 -48.92
N PHE A 34 -37.06 22.07 -48.60
CA PHE A 34 -37.29 22.93 -47.43
C PHE A 34 -37.21 22.23 -46.06
N ARG A 35 -36.66 21.01 -45.98
CA ARG A 35 -36.46 20.26 -44.74
C ARG A 35 -34.99 19.92 -44.57
N CYS A 36 -34.33 20.62 -43.66
CA CYS A 36 -32.92 20.40 -43.37
C CYS A 36 -32.76 19.52 -42.13
N PRO A 37 -31.91 18.47 -42.17
CA PRO A 37 -31.59 17.70 -40.99
C PRO A 37 -30.75 18.52 -40.01
N VAL A 38 -31.21 18.61 -38.76
CA VAL A 38 -30.54 19.24 -37.64
C VAL A 38 -30.21 18.15 -36.63
N VAL A 39 -28.93 18.02 -36.29
CA VAL A 39 -28.46 17.08 -35.27
C VAL A 39 -28.74 17.71 -33.90
N LYS A 40 -29.59 17.05 -33.11
CA LYS A 40 -29.91 17.43 -31.73
C LYS A 40 -29.26 16.44 -30.76
N LYS A 41 -28.93 16.95 -29.57
CA LYS A 41 -28.43 16.14 -28.46
C LYS A 41 -29.58 15.88 -27.50
N GLY A 42 -29.84 14.62 -27.22
CA GLY A 42 -30.75 14.18 -26.17
C GLY A 42 -30.07 13.16 -25.30
N GLY A 43 -30.85 12.30 -24.67
CA GLY A 43 -30.27 11.15 -24.00
C GLY A 43 -31.34 10.19 -23.49
N ARG A 44 -30.87 9.02 -23.08
CA ARG A 44 -31.67 7.97 -22.47
C ARG A 44 -31.20 7.77 -21.04
N TYR A 45 -32.15 7.54 -20.15
CA TYR A 45 -31.80 7.10 -18.79
C TYR A 45 -31.61 5.60 -18.78
N GLY A 46 -30.50 5.17 -18.20
CA GLY A 46 -30.20 3.78 -17.89
C GLY A 46 -29.96 3.60 -16.40
N TYR A 47 -29.56 2.39 -16.03
CA TYR A 47 -29.23 2.02 -14.66
C TYR A 47 -27.88 1.30 -14.66
N GLU A 48 -27.02 1.67 -13.72
CA GLU A 48 -25.68 1.07 -13.56
C GLU A 48 -25.45 0.68 -12.11
N ASN A 49 -24.72 -0.42 -11.90
CA ASN A 49 -24.33 -0.84 -10.56
C ASN A 49 -23.13 -0.03 -10.10
N LYS A 50 -23.27 0.63 -8.94
CA LYS A 50 -22.19 1.35 -8.29
C LYS A 50 -21.86 0.71 -6.96
N LEU A 51 -20.57 0.51 -6.71
CA LEU A 51 -20.07 0.09 -5.41
C LEU A 51 -20.30 1.23 -4.41
N VAL A 52 -21.11 0.96 -3.40
CA VAL A 52 -21.41 1.88 -2.30
C VAL A 52 -21.01 1.19 -1.00
N LYS A 53 -20.28 1.91 -0.15
CA LYS A 53 -20.02 1.49 1.22
C LYS A 53 -21.29 1.68 2.03
N VAL A 54 -21.90 0.57 2.44
CA VAL A 54 -23.09 0.58 3.29
C VAL A 54 -22.67 0.22 4.70
N GLU A 55 -23.12 1.01 5.65
CA GLU A 55 -22.99 0.71 7.07
C GLU A 55 -24.09 -0.25 7.50
N LYS A 56 -23.73 -1.52 7.72
CA LYS A 56 -24.68 -2.54 8.16
C LYS A 56 -24.53 -2.78 9.65
N TYR A 57 -25.67 -2.79 10.35
CA TYR A 57 -25.71 -3.13 11.77
C TYR A 57 -25.58 -4.65 11.97
N VAL A 58 -24.50 -5.07 12.61
CA VAL A 58 -24.22 -6.46 12.98
C VAL A 58 -24.53 -6.64 14.47
N LYS A 59 -25.21 -7.72 14.85
CA LYS A 59 -25.62 -7.96 16.25
C LYS A 59 -24.50 -8.55 17.13
N ALA A 60 -23.52 -9.22 16.53
CA ALA A 60 -22.42 -9.87 17.21
C ALA A 60 -21.16 -9.81 16.33
N CYS A 61 -19.99 -9.89 16.93
CA CYS A 61 -18.74 -10.00 16.18
C CYS A 61 -18.65 -11.35 15.45
N CYS A 62 -17.89 -11.38 14.36
CA CYS A 62 -17.59 -12.62 13.63
C CYS A 62 -16.70 -13.54 14.48
N GLU A 63 -16.60 -14.81 14.09
CA GLU A 63 -15.72 -15.77 14.74
C GLU A 63 -14.25 -15.29 14.73
N GLY A 64 -13.56 -15.45 15.86
CA GLY A 64 -12.20 -14.94 16.05
C GLY A 64 -12.10 -13.42 16.28
N TYR A 65 -13.24 -12.74 16.50
CA TYR A 65 -13.28 -11.35 16.95
C TYR A 65 -14.02 -11.26 18.28
N TYR A 66 -13.49 -10.49 19.22
CA TYR A 66 -14.11 -10.22 20.50
C TYR A 66 -14.69 -8.80 20.54
N GLN A 67 -15.78 -8.63 21.29
CA GLN A 67 -16.42 -7.34 21.51
C GLN A 67 -15.70 -6.58 22.63
N THR A 68 -15.26 -5.35 22.35
CA THR A 68 -14.80 -4.43 23.38
C THR A 68 -15.97 -3.76 24.11
N THR A 69 -15.68 -3.14 25.25
CA THR A 69 -16.64 -2.32 26.02
C THR A 69 -17.24 -1.16 25.21
N GLU A 70 -16.58 -0.74 24.13
CA GLU A 70 -17.02 0.32 23.22
C GLU A 70 -17.91 -0.18 22.07
N ASN A 71 -18.34 -1.45 22.10
CA ASN A 71 -19.00 -2.10 20.95
C ASN A 71 -18.16 -1.96 19.68
N VAL A 72 -16.88 -2.33 19.76
CA VAL A 72 -16.00 -2.50 18.59
C VAL A 72 -15.55 -3.96 18.53
N CYS A 73 -15.60 -4.56 17.34
CA CYS A 73 -15.08 -5.91 17.12
C CYS A 73 -13.57 -5.83 16.86
N LYS A 74 -12.77 -6.42 17.75
CA LYS A 74 -11.31 -6.53 17.58
C LYS A 74 -10.91 -7.99 17.33
N PRO A 75 -9.94 -8.26 16.46
CA PRO A 75 -9.50 -9.62 16.19
C PRO A 75 -8.79 -10.21 17.42
N GLU A 76 -8.98 -11.50 17.61
CA GLU A 76 -8.34 -12.30 18.65
C GLU A 76 -7.09 -12.99 18.10
N CYS A 77 -5.98 -12.87 18.81
CA CYS A 77 -4.73 -13.54 18.48
C CYS A 77 -4.26 -14.31 19.72
N ASP A 78 -4.21 -15.63 19.63
CA ASP A 78 -3.67 -16.52 20.66
C ASP A 78 -2.64 -17.49 20.05
N PRO A 79 -1.34 -17.37 20.37
CA PRO A 79 -0.72 -16.37 21.25
C PRO A 79 -0.81 -14.91 20.75
N PRO A 80 -0.73 -13.92 21.66
CA PRO A 80 -0.76 -12.50 21.29
C PRO A 80 0.48 -12.10 20.49
N CYS A 81 0.31 -11.14 19.60
CA CYS A 81 1.41 -10.50 18.86
C CYS A 81 2.28 -9.71 19.84
N LYS A 82 3.58 -10.05 19.98
CA LYS A 82 4.46 -9.37 20.94
C LYS A 82 4.95 -8.01 20.46
N LYS A 83 5.46 -7.94 19.23
CA LYS A 83 5.97 -6.71 18.57
C LYS A 83 5.15 -6.42 17.32
N GLY A 84 3.89 -6.11 17.52
CA GLY A 84 2.95 -5.87 16.42
C GLY A 84 1.51 -5.84 16.90
N ARG A 85 0.57 -5.81 15.95
CA ARG A 85 -0.86 -5.77 16.21
C ARG A 85 -1.60 -6.91 15.53
N CYS A 86 -2.68 -7.35 16.16
CA CYS A 86 -3.60 -8.33 15.57
C CYS A 86 -4.48 -7.61 14.52
N VAL A 87 -4.40 -8.02 13.25
CA VAL A 87 -5.17 -7.41 12.14
C VAL A 87 -6.33 -8.30 11.68
N ALA A 88 -6.23 -9.60 11.91
CA ALA A 88 -7.28 -10.59 11.70
C ALA A 88 -7.09 -11.74 12.70
N PRO A 89 -8.05 -12.68 12.83
CA PRO A 89 -7.94 -13.77 13.78
C PRO A 89 -6.64 -14.55 13.59
N ASN A 90 -5.79 -14.57 14.63
CA ASN A 90 -4.46 -15.18 14.60
C ASN A 90 -3.50 -14.68 13.50
N VAL A 91 -3.75 -13.47 12.97
CA VAL A 91 -2.87 -12.81 11.99
C VAL A 91 -2.29 -11.55 12.62
N CYS A 92 -0.98 -11.58 12.82
CA CYS A 92 -0.21 -10.45 13.31
C CYS A 92 0.40 -9.65 12.16
N GLU A 93 0.27 -8.33 12.22
CA GLU A 93 1.10 -7.38 11.49
C GLU A 93 2.22 -6.94 12.42
N CYS A 94 3.45 -7.32 12.10
CA CYS A 94 4.61 -7.05 12.95
C CYS A 94 5.19 -5.66 12.71
N ASP A 95 5.71 -5.07 13.79
CA ASP A 95 6.48 -3.83 13.75
C ASP A 95 7.76 -4.01 12.93
N SER A 96 8.33 -2.90 12.46
CA SER A 96 9.60 -2.92 11.72
C SER A 96 10.70 -3.63 12.50
N GLY A 97 11.48 -4.45 11.80
CA GLY A 97 12.57 -5.23 12.41
C GLY A 97 12.14 -6.57 13.02
N TYR A 98 10.83 -6.86 13.04
CA TYR A 98 10.29 -8.10 13.57
C TYR A 98 9.43 -8.84 12.55
N GLY A 99 9.42 -10.16 12.68
CA GLY A 99 8.67 -11.07 11.83
C GLY A 99 8.29 -12.36 12.54
N GLY A 100 7.76 -13.30 11.77
CA GLY A 100 7.19 -14.55 12.26
C GLY A 100 5.73 -14.41 12.68
N LYS A 101 5.07 -15.54 12.95
CA LYS A 101 3.61 -15.60 13.17
C LYS A 101 3.10 -14.74 14.33
N HIS A 102 3.93 -14.55 15.37
CA HIS A 102 3.58 -13.78 16.58
C HIS A 102 4.54 -12.60 16.83
N CYS A 103 5.32 -12.20 15.82
CA CYS A 103 6.26 -11.08 15.91
C CYS A 103 7.29 -11.22 17.05
N THR A 104 7.78 -12.45 17.27
CA THR A 104 8.75 -12.74 18.33
C THR A 104 10.19 -12.76 17.81
N SER A 105 10.40 -13.07 16.54
CA SER A 105 11.71 -13.12 15.89
C SER A 105 12.07 -11.78 15.26
N THR A 106 13.34 -11.38 15.38
CA THR A 106 13.92 -10.29 14.58
C THR A 106 14.04 -10.70 13.11
N CYS A 107 14.13 -9.74 12.21
CA CYS A 107 14.39 -10.04 10.80
C CYS A 107 15.70 -10.80 10.62
N SER A 108 15.66 -11.77 9.71
CA SER A 108 16.84 -12.51 9.28
C SER A 108 17.74 -11.62 8.42
N VAL A 109 19.02 -11.97 8.33
CA VAL A 109 20.00 -11.28 7.48
C VAL A 109 19.45 -11.12 6.06
N GLY A 110 19.58 -9.92 5.50
CA GLY A 110 19.07 -9.60 4.16
C GLY A 110 17.60 -9.18 4.12
N LEU A 111 16.89 -9.12 5.26
CA LEU A 111 15.50 -8.67 5.35
C LEU A 111 15.31 -7.54 6.37
N TRP A 112 14.33 -6.67 6.11
CA TRP A 112 13.99 -5.55 6.99
C TRP A 112 12.52 -5.14 6.88
N GLY A 113 12.13 -4.18 7.72
CA GLY A 113 10.81 -3.57 7.72
C GLY A 113 9.74 -4.42 8.43
N PRO A 114 8.47 -4.02 8.33
CA PRO A 114 7.38 -4.69 9.02
C PRO A 114 7.20 -6.11 8.51
N SER A 115 7.06 -7.06 9.42
CA SER A 115 6.94 -8.49 9.11
C SER A 115 8.08 -9.06 8.27
N CYS A 116 9.24 -8.37 8.22
CA CYS A 116 10.44 -8.74 7.46
C CYS A 116 10.19 -9.02 5.97
N GLN A 117 9.28 -8.27 5.35
CA GLN A 117 8.87 -8.50 3.96
C GLN A 117 9.74 -7.76 2.94
N ARG A 118 10.63 -6.86 3.38
CA ARG A 118 11.53 -6.11 2.49
C ARG A 118 12.90 -6.74 2.47
N LYS A 119 13.55 -6.74 1.31
CA LYS A 119 14.94 -7.19 1.14
C LYS A 119 15.89 -6.02 1.32
N CYS A 120 17.05 -6.27 1.92
CA CYS A 120 18.14 -5.30 1.96
C CYS A 120 18.60 -4.99 0.54
N ASP A 121 18.81 -3.71 0.24
CA ASP A 121 19.29 -3.25 -1.06
C ASP A 121 20.72 -2.70 -0.94
N CYS A 122 21.63 -3.57 -0.49
CA CYS A 122 23.03 -3.23 -0.24
C CYS A 122 23.96 -4.03 -1.16
N GLU A 123 25.09 -3.45 -1.50
CA GLU A 123 26.14 -4.02 -2.34
C GLU A 123 27.29 -4.59 -1.50
N ASN A 124 28.25 -5.23 -2.17
CA ASN A 124 29.47 -5.79 -1.55
C ASN A 124 29.21 -6.72 -0.34
N GLY A 125 28.08 -7.43 -0.36
CA GLY A 125 27.70 -8.37 0.69
C GLY A 125 27.28 -7.71 2.02
N ALA A 126 27.01 -6.40 2.01
CA ALA A 126 26.56 -5.68 3.18
C ALA A 126 25.16 -6.15 3.63
N ASN A 127 24.96 -6.19 4.95
CA ASN A 127 23.63 -6.39 5.53
C ASN A 127 22.98 -5.01 5.79
N CYS A 128 21.67 -5.00 6.04
CA CYS A 128 20.97 -3.78 6.45
C CYS A 128 20.41 -3.88 7.86
N ASP A 129 20.18 -2.71 8.44
CA ASP A 129 19.45 -2.54 9.69
C ASP A 129 18.02 -3.09 9.52
N PRO A 130 17.56 -3.97 10.42
CA PRO A 130 16.29 -4.67 10.25
C PRO A 130 15.07 -3.74 10.40
N GLU A 131 15.20 -2.60 11.08
CA GLU A 131 14.09 -1.66 11.29
C GLU A 131 13.99 -0.63 10.16
N THR A 132 15.12 -0.04 9.80
CA THR A 132 15.20 1.11 8.87
C THR A 132 15.57 0.72 7.45
N GLY A 133 16.24 -0.43 7.25
CA GLY A 133 16.77 -0.85 5.96
C GLY A 133 18.09 -0.18 5.58
N ALA A 134 18.69 0.64 6.46
CA ALA A 134 19.96 1.31 6.19
C ALA A 134 21.11 0.30 6.09
N CYS A 135 21.97 0.43 5.09
CA CYS A 135 23.07 -0.51 4.88
C CYS A 135 24.17 -0.33 5.93
N ILE A 136 24.68 -1.46 6.41
CA ILE A 136 25.81 -1.54 7.34
C ILE A 136 27.02 -1.97 6.53
N CYS A 137 27.85 -1.00 6.13
CA CYS A 137 28.92 -1.28 5.18
C CYS A 137 30.07 -2.09 5.80
N PRO A 138 30.54 -3.15 5.11
CA PRO A 138 31.72 -3.88 5.52
C PRO A 138 32.96 -3.01 5.41
N SER A 139 34.05 -3.45 6.04
CA SER A 139 35.32 -2.74 5.98
C SER A 139 35.80 -2.57 4.53
N GLY A 140 36.25 -1.36 4.19
CA GLY A 140 36.69 -1.04 2.84
C GLY A 140 35.61 -0.43 1.95
N TYR A 141 34.35 -0.32 2.43
CA TYR A 141 33.25 0.26 1.68
C TYR A 141 32.47 1.32 2.46
N GLN A 142 31.86 2.26 1.73
CA GLN A 142 30.99 3.33 2.22
C GLN A 142 29.85 3.64 1.22
N GLY A 143 29.02 4.63 1.56
CA GLY A 143 27.89 5.09 0.76
C GLY A 143 26.57 4.42 1.17
N GLU A 144 25.44 4.94 0.68
CA GLU A 144 24.10 4.49 1.12
C GLU A 144 23.84 3.01 0.86
N ARG A 145 24.40 2.47 -0.23
CA ARG A 145 24.31 1.06 -0.63
C ARG A 145 25.62 0.30 -0.45
N CYS A 146 26.65 0.89 0.16
CA CYS A 146 27.97 0.28 0.32
C CYS A 146 28.68 -0.09 -0.99
N GLY A 147 28.40 0.63 -2.08
CA GLY A 147 28.99 0.41 -3.41
C GLY A 147 30.34 1.11 -3.62
N GLU A 148 30.71 2.05 -2.75
CA GLU A 148 31.91 2.88 -2.90
C GLU A 148 33.06 2.30 -2.08
N GLU A 149 34.25 2.17 -2.66
CA GLU A 149 35.46 1.81 -1.92
C GLU A 149 35.95 2.97 -1.04
N CYS A 150 36.63 2.64 0.07
CA CYS A 150 37.21 3.66 0.93
C CYS A 150 38.23 4.54 0.21
N PRO A 151 38.27 5.85 0.53
CA PRO A 151 39.33 6.70 0.03
C PRO A 151 40.70 6.27 0.60
N PRO A 152 41.82 6.60 -0.07
CA PRO A 152 43.14 6.06 0.29
C PRO A 152 43.62 6.39 1.72
N ASP A 153 43.04 7.38 2.37
CA ASP A 153 43.39 7.82 3.72
C ASP A 153 42.51 7.18 4.81
N ARG A 154 41.56 6.31 4.45
CA ARG A 154 40.58 5.74 5.38
C ARG A 154 40.36 4.24 5.18
N TYR A 155 39.93 3.59 6.25
CA TYR A 155 39.60 2.17 6.28
C TYR A 155 38.52 1.88 7.34
N GLY A 156 38.23 0.59 7.56
CA GLY A 156 37.21 0.15 8.50
C GLY A 156 35.79 0.26 7.93
N PRO A 157 34.76 -0.10 8.73
CA PRO A 157 33.37 -0.02 8.31
C PRO A 157 32.97 1.45 8.10
N ASN A 158 32.25 1.71 7.00
CA ASN A 158 31.89 3.06 6.56
C ASN A 158 33.09 4.03 6.42
N CYS A 159 34.32 3.52 6.27
CA CYS A 159 35.55 4.31 6.14
C CYS A 159 35.75 5.35 7.27
N THR A 160 35.29 5.00 8.47
CA THR A 160 35.32 5.89 9.63
C THR A 160 36.70 5.99 10.27
N GLU A 161 37.59 5.02 10.01
CA GLU A 161 38.93 4.97 10.56
C GLU A 161 39.94 5.62 9.61
N LYS A 162 40.90 6.38 10.14
CA LYS A 162 41.96 7.04 9.33
C LYS A 162 43.23 6.20 9.32
N CYS A 163 43.84 6.04 8.16
CA CYS A 163 45.15 5.43 8.02
C CYS A 163 46.20 6.24 8.79
N LEU A 164 46.95 5.57 9.67
CA LEU A 164 48.05 6.17 10.45
C LEU A 164 49.43 5.82 9.88
N CYS A 165 49.46 5.34 8.64
CA CYS A 165 50.66 4.84 8.00
C CYS A 165 51.71 5.96 7.86
N GLN A 166 52.90 5.73 8.43
CA GLN A 166 54.07 6.59 8.21
C GLN A 166 54.74 6.23 6.88
N ASN A 167 55.49 7.18 6.29
CA ASN A 167 56.25 7.00 5.05
C ASN A 167 55.44 6.69 3.78
N GLY A 168 54.19 7.17 3.67
CA GLY A 168 53.40 7.05 2.44
C GLY A 168 52.83 5.67 2.17
N GLY A 169 52.68 4.82 3.20
CA GLY A 169 51.92 3.58 3.11
C GLY A 169 50.45 3.88 2.82
N ARG A 170 49.92 3.26 1.77
CA ARG A 170 48.50 3.27 1.39
C ARG A 170 47.92 1.88 1.57
#